data_AF-A0A4Q8LZ42-F1
#
_entry.id   AF-A0A4Q8LZ42-F1
#
_cell.length_a   1.000
_cell.length_b   1.000
_cell.length_c   1.000
_cell.angle_alpha   90.00
_cell.angle_beta   90.00
_cell.angle_gamma   90.00
#
_symmetry.space_group_name_H-M   'P 1'
#
loop_
_entity.id
_entity.type
_entity.pdbx_description
1 polymer ?
#
loop_
_entity_poly.entity_id
_entity_poly.type
_entity_poly.pdbx_seq_one_letter_code
_entity_poly.pdbx_strand_id
1 'polypeptide(L)'
;MAPVHDLGALEAQTSRAPPAREDRRMKTVTPCWPIGAPCPNACAKRRMDHLTRNHVELTGPWTGWRLAGKDLVSPTGQRVSPERMKGLLWRLEAEERRDRLRRRNASQKAVRQGMVTVIRVPNEDWHRHHFGSRAG
;
A
#
# COMPACT_ATOMS: atom_id res chain seq x y z
N MET A 1 -73.18 35.40 -38.88
CA MET A 1 -73.14 34.05 -39.47
C MET A 1 -72.13 33.23 -38.67
N ALA A 2 -72.63 32.28 -37.87
CA ALA A 2 -71.82 31.18 -37.34
C ALA A 2 -71.74 30.06 -38.40
N PRO A 3 -71.11 28.91 -38.11
CA PRO A 3 -69.68 28.62 -38.29
C PRO A 3 -69.49 27.53 -39.36
N VAL A 4 -68.25 27.25 -39.76
CA VAL A 4 -67.91 25.95 -40.37
C VAL A 4 -66.78 25.34 -39.55
N HIS A 5 -67.16 24.38 -38.73
CA HIS A 5 -66.26 23.33 -38.26
C HIS A 5 -65.86 22.50 -39.48
N ASP A 6 -64.56 22.19 -39.63
CA ASP A 6 -64.20 20.97 -40.33
C ASP A 6 -63.29 20.11 -39.45
N LEU A 7 -63.68 18.85 -39.44
CA LEU A 7 -63.25 17.75 -38.61
C LEU A 7 -62.08 17.06 -39.33
N GLY A 8 -60.91 17.06 -38.70
CA GLY A 8 -59.75 16.29 -39.14
C GLY A 8 -59.12 15.55 -37.97
N ALA A 9 -59.91 14.70 -37.31
CA ALA A 9 -59.39 13.65 -36.45
C ALA A 9 -59.09 12.40 -37.30
N LEU A 10 -58.05 11.65 -36.89
CA LEU A 10 -57.60 10.36 -37.44
C LEU A 10 -56.85 10.55 -38.79
N GLU A 11 -55.66 10.04 -39.08
CA GLU A 11 -54.87 8.86 -38.72
C GLU A 11 -53.39 9.29 -39.01
N ALA A 12 -52.29 8.77 -38.47
CA ALA A 12 -51.98 7.42 -38.09
C ALA A 12 -50.78 7.44 -37.12
N GLN A 13 -50.94 6.73 -36.01
CA GLN A 13 -49.82 6.20 -35.26
C GLN A 13 -49.23 5.03 -36.07
N THR A 14 -48.20 5.31 -36.86
CA THR A 14 -47.30 4.31 -37.47
C THR A 14 -45.99 5.05 -37.72
N SER A 15 -44.98 4.96 -36.86
CA SER A 15 -44.12 3.79 -36.82
C SER A 15 -43.24 3.88 -35.59
N ARG A 16 -43.46 3.00 -34.59
CA ARG A 16 -42.38 2.61 -33.69
C ARG A 16 -41.36 1.86 -34.53
N ALA A 17 -40.32 2.54 -34.99
CA ALA A 17 -39.09 1.86 -35.34
C ALA A 17 -38.41 1.46 -34.01
N PRO A 18 -38.22 0.16 -33.72
CA PRO A 18 -37.38 -0.23 -32.59
C PRO A 18 -35.96 0.30 -32.85
N PRO A 19 -35.20 0.72 -31.82
CA PRO A 19 -33.82 1.13 -32.03
C PRO A 19 -33.09 -0.03 -32.70
N ALA A 20 -32.40 0.26 -33.81
CA ALA A 20 -31.62 -0.71 -34.53
C ALA A 20 -30.74 -1.47 -33.54
N ARG A 21 -31.05 -2.74 -33.34
CA ARG A 21 -30.25 -3.68 -32.57
C ARG A 21 -29.08 -4.07 -33.46
N GLU A 22 -28.16 -3.13 -33.65
CA GLU A 22 -26.96 -3.38 -34.42
C GLU A 22 -25.97 -4.08 -33.50
N ASP A 23 -25.94 -5.40 -33.63
CA ASP A 23 -24.86 -6.27 -33.18
C ASP A 23 -23.54 -5.84 -33.86
N ARG A 24 -23.02 -4.66 -33.53
CA ARG A 24 -21.62 -4.34 -33.72
C ARG A 24 -20.86 -5.06 -32.63
N ARG A 25 -20.48 -6.31 -32.92
CA ARG A 25 -19.21 -6.84 -32.40
C ARG A 25 -18.13 -5.91 -32.91
N MET A 26 -17.90 -4.83 -32.18
CA MET A 26 -16.82 -3.90 -32.39
C MET A 26 -15.58 -4.75 -32.19
N LYS A 27 -14.97 -5.18 -33.30
CA LYS A 27 -13.75 -5.97 -33.32
C LYS A 27 -12.66 -5.05 -32.79
N THR A 28 -12.55 -4.96 -31.47
CA THR A 28 -11.52 -4.21 -30.77
C THR A 28 -10.20 -4.91 -31.06
N VAL A 29 -9.38 -4.34 -31.94
CA VAL A 29 -8.00 -4.81 -32.15
C VAL A 29 -7.15 -4.56 -30.89
N THR A 30 -7.65 -3.77 -29.93
CA THR A 30 -7.10 -3.62 -28.57
C THR A 30 -8.25 -3.21 -27.62
N PRO A 31 -8.38 -3.77 -26.40
CA PRO A 31 -9.63 -3.79 -25.61
C PRO A 31 -10.19 -2.43 -25.16
N CYS A 32 -9.59 -1.30 -25.53
CA CYS A 32 -10.12 0.00 -25.17
C CYS A 32 -9.99 1.09 -26.24
N TRP A 33 -9.95 0.69 -27.52
CA TRP A 33 -10.07 1.63 -28.63
C TRP A 33 -11.22 1.24 -29.58
N PRO A 34 -12.37 1.94 -29.53
CA PRO A 34 -13.41 1.80 -30.54
C PRO A 34 -12.91 2.24 -31.91
N ILE A 35 -13.28 1.51 -32.96
CA ILE A 35 -13.04 1.96 -34.34
C ILE A 35 -13.75 3.31 -34.54
N GLY A 36 -13.02 4.33 -35.00
CA GLY A 36 -13.53 5.69 -35.21
C GLY A 36 -13.41 6.65 -34.02
N ALA A 37 -12.92 6.20 -32.86
CA ALA A 37 -12.66 7.10 -31.74
C ALA A 37 -11.41 7.98 -31.98
N PRO A 38 -11.42 9.26 -31.55
CA PRO A 38 -10.29 10.18 -31.70
C PRO A 38 -9.07 9.76 -30.88
N CYS A 39 -7.87 10.13 -31.36
CA CYS A 39 -6.59 9.78 -30.74
C CYS A 39 -5.97 10.96 -29.95
N PRO A 40 -5.52 10.77 -28.68
CA PRO A 40 -5.70 9.62 -27.80
C PRO A 40 -7.02 9.63 -27.00
N ASN A 41 -7.73 8.50 -26.95
CA ASN A 41 -8.86 8.34 -26.03
C ASN A 41 -8.38 8.14 -24.57
N ALA A 42 -9.29 8.31 -23.60
CA ALA A 42 -8.94 8.26 -22.16
C ALA A 42 -8.33 6.92 -21.72
N CYS A 43 -8.83 5.79 -22.21
CA CYS A 43 -8.25 4.50 -21.85
C CYS A 43 -6.85 4.33 -22.41
N ALA A 44 -6.64 4.71 -23.67
CA ALA A 44 -5.35 4.60 -24.30
C ALA A 44 -4.33 5.57 -23.71
N LYS A 45 -4.76 6.77 -23.32
CA LYS A 45 -3.95 7.69 -22.53
C LYS A 45 -3.51 7.04 -21.22
N ARG A 46 -4.45 6.47 -20.45
CA ARG A 46 -4.14 5.75 -19.20
C ARG A 46 -3.21 4.55 -19.42
N ARG A 47 -3.44 3.78 -20.48
CA ARG A 47 -2.59 2.64 -20.86
C ARG A 47 -1.19 3.09 -21.24
N MET A 48 -1.06 4.18 -22.01
CA MET A 48 0.20 4.78 -22.38
C MET A 48 0.95 5.29 -21.15
N ASP A 49 0.27 6.03 -20.28
CA ASP A 49 0.83 6.54 -19.02
C ASP A 49 1.31 5.39 -18.11
N HIS A 50 0.59 4.28 -18.03
CA HIS A 50 1.05 3.08 -17.33
C HIS A 50 2.30 2.48 -17.99
N LEU A 51 2.28 2.24 -19.31
CA LEU A 51 3.38 1.55 -19.99
C LEU A 51 4.67 2.38 -20.08
N THR A 52 4.56 3.70 -20.24
CA THR A 52 5.72 4.56 -20.50
C THR A 52 6.17 5.34 -19.28
N ARG A 53 5.25 5.70 -18.40
CA ARG A 53 5.54 6.55 -17.22
C ARG A 53 5.31 5.81 -15.90
N ASN A 54 4.84 4.56 -15.93
CA ASN A 54 4.45 3.81 -14.73
C ASN A 54 3.49 4.61 -13.83
N HIS A 55 2.53 5.30 -14.46
CA HIS A 55 1.50 6.04 -13.74
C HIS A 55 0.28 5.14 -13.54
N VAL A 56 0.04 4.74 -12.30
CA VAL A 56 -1.04 3.79 -11.94
C VAL A 56 -1.71 4.24 -10.65
N GLU A 57 -3.02 4.45 -10.70
CA GLU A 57 -3.84 4.60 -9.49
C GLU A 57 -4.02 3.23 -8.84
N LEU A 58 -3.67 3.10 -7.56
CA LEU A 58 -3.80 1.86 -6.82
C LEU A 58 -5.21 1.72 -6.24
N THR A 59 -5.69 0.49 -6.11
CA THR A 59 -7.04 0.16 -5.64
C THR A 59 -7.01 -0.66 -4.35
N GLY A 60 -8.17 -0.79 -3.67
CA GLY A 60 -8.29 -1.61 -2.46
C GLY A 60 -7.73 -0.90 -1.23
N PRO A 61 -6.92 -1.54 -0.37
CA PRO A 61 -6.28 -0.89 0.78
C PRO A 61 -5.36 0.28 0.40
N TRP A 62 -4.92 0.31 -0.85
CA TRP A 62 -4.08 1.36 -1.43
C TRP A 62 -4.90 2.44 -2.15
N THR A 63 -6.22 2.50 -1.96
CA THR A 63 -7.05 3.56 -2.55
C THR A 63 -6.50 4.95 -2.22
N GLY A 64 -6.35 5.78 -3.25
CA GLY A 64 -5.78 7.12 -3.15
C GLY A 64 -4.25 7.16 -3.23
N TRP A 65 -3.58 6.01 -3.19
CA TRP A 65 -2.17 5.92 -3.54
C TRP A 65 -2.01 5.74 -5.04
N ARG A 66 -0.88 6.21 -5.58
CA ARG A 66 -0.55 6.03 -6.99
C ARG A 66 0.94 5.83 -7.20
N LEU A 67 1.28 5.10 -8.25
CA LEU A 67 2.63 5.08 -8.80
C LEU A 67 2.81 6.29 -9.71
N ALA A 68 3.96 6.95 -9.60
CA ALA A 68 4.36 8.10 -10.39
C ALA A 68 5.81 7.92 -10.86
N GLY A 69 6.01 7.11 -11.89
CA GLY A 69 7.35 6.67 -12.28
C GLY A 69 7.89 5.68 -11.28
N LYS A 70 9.00 6.02 -10.62
CA LYS A 70 9.60 5.17 -9.57
C LYS A 70 8.99 5.40 -8.18
N ASP A 71 8.28 6.51 -7.98
CA ASP A 71 7.83 6.90 -6.66
C ASP A 71 6.42 6.35 -6.39
N LEU A 72 6.23 5.85 -5.18
CA LEU A 72 4.94 5.60 -4.59
C LEU A 72 4.44 6.89 -3.93
N VAL A 73 3.28 7.39 -4.34
CA VAL A 73 2.73 8.67 -3.89
C VAL A 73 1.53 8.42 -2.99
N SER A 74 1.54 9.01 -1.80
CA SER A 74 0.43 8.95 -0.85
C SER A 74 -0.75 9.81 -1.29
N PRO A 75 -1.96 9.60 -0.74
CA PRO A 75 -3.11 10.47 -0.97
C PRO A 75 -2.85 11.93 -0.58
N THR A 76 -1.96 12.16 0.39
CA THR A 76 -1.52 13.49 0.84
C THR A 76 -0.43 14.11 -0.06
N GLY A 77 0.00 13.42 -1.11
CA GLY A 77 1.00 13.89 -2.06
C GLY A 77 2.47 13.61 -1.68
N GLN A 78 2.72 12.90 -0.58
CA GLN A 78 4.09 12.54 -0.19
C GLN A 78 4.65 11.48 -1.14
N ARG A 79 5.91 11.64 -1.56
CA ARG A 79 6.62 10.71 -2.43
C ARG A 79 7.55 9.80 -1.65
N VAL A 80 7.45 8.50 -1.90
CA VAL A 80 8.31 7.46 -1.35
C VAL A 80 9.01 6.75 -2.51
N SER A 81 10.30 6.99 -2.66
CA SER A 81 11.11 6.25 -3.64
C SER A 81 11.37 4.82 -3.15
N PRO A 82 11.79 3.89 -4.03
CA PRO A 82 12.13 2.53 -3.64
C PRO A 82 13.24 2.47 -2.59
N GLU A 83 14.24 3.34 -2.69
CA GLU A 83 15.35 3.45 -1.73
C GLU A 83 14.85 3.95 -0.37
N ARG A 84 13.96 4.94 -0.37
CA ARG A 84 13.33 5.44 0.85
C ARG A 84 12.50 4.35 1.53
N MET A 85 11.74 3.57 0.75
CA MET A 85 10.98 2.44 1.27
C MET A 85 11.89 1.38 1.92
N LYS A 86 13.00 1.02 1.26
CA LYS A 86 14.01 0.12 1.84
C LYS A 86 14.54 0.63 3.18
N GLY A 87 14.86 1.92 3.26
CA GLY A 87 15.31 2.55 4.49
C GLY A 87 14.27 2.51 5.61
N LEU A 88 12.99 2.74 5.28
CA LEU A 88 11.89 2.64 6.25
C LEU A 88 11.73 1.21 6.79
N LEU A 89 11.75 0.21 5.90
CA LEU A 89 11.64 -1.20 6.29
C LEU A 89 12.82 -1.62 7.17
N TRP A 90 14.05 -1.23 6.82
CA TRP A 90 15.23 -1.49 7.64
C TRP A 90 15.12 -0.87 9.04
N ARG A 91 14.62 0.38 9.13
CA ARG A 91 14.43 1.06 10.42
C ARG A 91 13.42 0.31 11.30
N LEU A 92 12.29 -0.11 10.74
CA LEU A 92 11.27 -0.88 11.45
C LEU A 92 11.86 -2.20 11.99
N GLU A 93 12.62 -2.92 11.17
CA GLU A 93 13.27 -4.17 11.58
C GLU A 93 14.32 -3.94 12.69
N ALA A 94 15.12 -2.88 12.57
CA ALA A 94 16.14 -2.52 13.56
C ALA A 94 15.52 -2.13 14.90
N GLU A 95 14.42 -1.37 14.88
CA GLU A 95 13.64 -1.00 16.06
C GLU A 95 13.06 -2.25 16.74
N GLU A 96 12.45 -3.15 15.97
CA GLU A 96 11.92 -4.41 16.50
C GLU A 96 13.02 -5.26 17.14
N ARG A 97 14.17 -5.40 16.47
CA ARG A 97 15.34 -6.15 16.98
C ARG A 97 15.83 -5.57 18.30
N ARG A 98 15.97 -4.25 18.37
CA ARG A 98 16.40 -3.53 19.57
C ARG A 98 15.42 -3.75 20.72
N ASP A 99 14.13 -3.64 20.46
CA ASP A 99 13.09 -3.77 21.48
C ASP A 99 12.99 -5.22 21.99
N ARG A 100 13.17 -6.20 21.11
CA ARG A 100 13.29 -7.63 21.46
C ARG A 100 14.48 -7.87 22.41
N LEU A 101 15.65 -7.31 22.10
CA LEU A 101 16.84 -7.43 22.95
C LEU A 101 16.63 -6.76 24.31
N ARG A 102 16.00 -5.59 24.35
CA ARG A 102 15.66 -4.90 25.61
C ARG A 102 14.76 -5.75 26.49
N ARG A 103 13.68 -6.34 25.92
CA ARG A 103 12.78 -7.24 26.66
C ARG A 103 13.51 -8.46 27.22
N ARG A 104 14.38 -9.09 26.42
CA ARG A 104 15.22 -10.22 26.85
C ARG A 104 16.17 -9.83 27.98
N ASN A 105 16.86 -8.70 27.86
CA ASN A 105 17.80 -8.24 28.89
C ASN A 105 17.07 -7.88 30.18
N ALA A 106 15.88 -7.27 30.09
CA ALA A 106 15.05 -6.97 31.24
C ALA A 106 14.60 -8.24 31.97
N SER A 107 14.16 -9.28 31.24
CA SER A 107 13.76 -10.54 31.87
C SER A 107 14.95 -11.27 32.52
N GLN A 108 16.11 -11.30 31.86
CA GLN A 108 17.33 -11.87 32.45
C GLN A 108 17.80 -11.09 33.68
N LYS A 109 17.72 -9.75 33.64
CA LYS A 109 18.07 -8.90 34.78
C LYS A 109 17.12 -9.16 35.95
N ALA A 110 15.81 -9.29 35.71
CA ALA A 110 14.85 -9.62 36.76
C ALA A 110 15.17 -10.96 37.44
N VAL A 111 15.53 -11.99 36.67
CA VAL A 111 15.98 -13.29 37.21
C VAL A 111 17.27 -13.13 38.04
N ARG A 112 18.28 -12.43 37.51
CA ARG A 112 19.58 -12.24 38.18
C ARG A 112 19.50 -11.36 39.42
N GLN A 113 18.61 -10.37 39.44
CA GLN A 113 18.40 -9.49 40.60
C GLN A 113 17.69 -10.20 41.75
N GLY A 114 17.05 -11.35 41.51
CA GLY A 114 16.35 -12.13 42.54
C GLY A 114 17.23 -13.00 43.44
N MET A 115 18.49 -13.29 43.06
CA MET A 115 19.36 -14.16 43.85
C MET A 115 20.82 -13.72 43.79
N VAL A 116 21.27 -13.01 44.83
CA VAL A 116 22.68 -12.69 45.06
C VAL A 116 23.12 -13.42 46.32
N THR A 117 23.83 -14.54 46.17
CA THR A 117 24.42 -15.26 47.30
C THR A 117 25.77 -14.63 47.65
N VAL A 118 25.84 -13.91 48.77
CA VAL A 118 27.10 -13.42 49.33
C VAL A 118 27.73 -14.56 50.15
N ILE A 119 28.78 -15.17 49.62
CA ILE A 119 29.56 -16.15 50.37
C ILE A 119 30.50 -15.37 51.30
N ARG A 120 30.23 -15.41 52.60
CA ARG A 120 31.17 -14.91 53.62
C ARG A 120 32.23 -15.97 53.86
N VAL A 121 33.45 -15.69 53.43
CA VAL A 121 34.62 -16.52 53.71
C VAL A 121 35.42 -15.83 54.82
N PRO A 122 35.93 -16.57 55.82
CA PRO A 122 36.91 -16.03 56.76
C PRO A 122 38.10 -15.44 55.98
N ASN A 123 38.43 -14.17 56.26
CA ASN A 123 39.45 -13.43 55.50
C ASN A 123 40.81 -14.15 55.53
N GLU A 124 41.12 -14.82 56.63
CA GLU A 124 42.36 -15.58 56.81
C GLU A 124 42.52 -16.72 55.80
N ASP A 125 41.46 -17.47 55.50
CA ASP A 125 41.52 -18.60 54.57
C ASP A 125 41.64 -18.13 53.12
N TRP A 126 40.96 -17.04 52.77
CA TRP A 126 41.07 -16.43 51.44
C TRP A 126 42.47 -15.83 51.21
N HIS A 127 42.99 -15.09 52.20
CA HIS A 127 44.29 -14.46 52.11
C HIS A 127 45.43 -15.49 52.09
N ARG A 128 45.29 -16.58 52.86
CA ARG A 128 46.23 -17.71 52.84
C ARG A 128 46.20 -18.47 51.51
N HIS A 129 45.04 -18.66 50.90
CA HIS A 129 44.90 -19.32 49.60
C HIS A 129 45.48 -18.49 48.45
N HIS A 130 45.28 -17.18 48.45
CA HIS A 130 45.71 -16.30 47.35
C HIS A 130 47.11 -15.73 47.49
N PHE A 131 47.57 -15.46 48.72
CA PHE A 131 48.85 -14.78 48.97
C PHE A 131 49.82 -15.64 49.79
N GLY A 132 49.43 -16.87 50.15
CA GLY A 132 50.22 -17.74 51.03
C GLY A 132 50.20 -17.28 52.49
N SER A 133 50.77 -18.10 53.38
CA SER A 133 51.06 -17.68 54.74
C SER A 133 52.24 -16.71 54.70
N ARG A 134 52.06 -15.44 55.07
CA ARG A 134 53.18 -14.57 55.41
C ARG A 134 53.93 -15.22 56.58
N ALA A 135 55.16 -15.67 56.34
CA ALA A 135 56.09 -15.96 57.43
C ALA A 135 56.36 -14.64 58.18
N GLY A 136 56.31 -14.71 59.51
CA GLY A 136 56.39 -13.56 60.42
C GLY A 136 57.68 -12.75 60.31
#